data_AF-A0A1C5TGJ7-F1
#
_entry.id   AF-A0A1C5TGJ7-F1
#
_cell.length_a   1.000
_cell.length_b   1.000
_cell.length_c   1.000
_cell.angle_alpha   90.00
_cell.angle_beta   90.00
_cell.angle_gamma   90.00
#
_symmetry.space_group_name_H-M   'P 1'
#
loop_
_entity.id
_entity.type
_entity.pdbx_description
1 polymer ?
#
loop_
_entity_poly.entity_id
_entity_poly.type
_entity_poly.pdbx_seq_one_letter_code
_entity_poly.pdbx_strand_id
1 'polypeptide(L)'
;MGLQDDRMSGNIQDIARLITRLLLNGDMPQYTLPAAEADYTEADHLFKKVIGLADEGDINGAENELLMNMEDDDPDYLELALTFYLYLNDMDGDYLDDHGYSREEVLDGVKSLAEDWGVTGLETLV
;
A
#
# COMPACT_ATOMS: atom_id res chain seq x y z
N MET A 1 -7.98 16.66 15.24
CA MET A 1 -7.12 15.70 14.52
C MET A 1 -7.24 15.78 12.99
N GLY A 2 -8.42 15.95 12.36
CA GLY A 2 -8.57 15.72 10.90
C GLY A 2 -7.77 16.54 9.88
N LEU A 3 -7.29 17.76 10.16
CA LEU A 3 -6.59 18.58 9.15
C LEU A 3 -5.16 18.10 8.80
N GLN A 4 -4.55 17.32 9.68
CA GLN A 4 -3.21 16.80 9.49
C GLN A 4 -3.26 15.47 8.73
N ASP A 5 -4.28 14.65 9.01
CA ASP A 5 -4.60 13.42 8.28
C ASP A 5 -4.92 13.70 6.81
N ASP A 6 -5.78 14.69 6.54
CA ASP A 6 -6.18 15.10 5.18
C ASP A 6 -4.96 15.52 4.32
N ARG A 7 -3.99 16.21 4.95
CA ARG A 7 -2.74 16.61 4.29
C ARG A 7 -1.84 15.41 4.01
N MET A 8 -1.70 14.50 4.97
CA MET A 8 -0.87 13.31 4.80
C MET A 8 -1.47 12.37 3.75
N SER A 9 -2.79 12.20 3.76
CA SER A 9 -3.48 11.37 2.77
C SER A 9 -3.25 11.87 1.34
N GLY A 10 -3.30 13.19 1.11
CA GLY A 10 -2.93 13.78 -0.17
C GLY A 10 -1.48 13.50 -0.57
N ASN A 11 -0.53 13.70 0.36
CA ASN A 11 0.89 13.41 0.11
C ASN A 11 1.13 11.94 -0.25
N ILE A 12 0.49 11.01 0.46
CA ILE A 12 0.60 9.56 0.21
C ILE A 12 0.09 9.25 -1.20
N GLN A 13 -1.06 9.80 -1.61
CA GLN A 13 -1.57 9.61 -2.97
C GLN A 13 -0.61 10.15 -4.02
N ASP A 14 -0.06 11.35 -3.83
CA ASP A 14 0.89 11.94 -4.79
C ASP A 14 2.19 11.12 -4.90
N ILE A 15 2.69 10.59 -3.78
CA ILE A 15 3.88 9.72 -3.77
C ILE A 15 3.59 8.39 -4.44
N ALA A 16 2.49 7.71 -4.09
CA ALA A 16 2.09 6.45 -4.73
C ALA A 16 1.94 6.63 -6.25
N ARG A 17 1.30 7.74 -6.67
CA ARG A 17 1.17 8.12 -8.08
C ARG A 17 2.53 8.28 -8.77
N LEU A 18 3.49 8.93 -8.12
CA LEU A 18 4.84 9.10 -8.63
C LEU A 18 5.54 7.76 -8.80
N ILE A 19 5.44 6.86 -7.82
CA ILE A 19 6.04 5.53 -7.85
C ILE A 19 5.46 4.72 -9.02
N THR A 20 4.13 4.66 -9.14
CA THR A 20 3.45 3.97 -10.25
C THR A 20 3.86 4.52 -11.61
N ARG A 21 3.98 5.84 -11.76
CA ARG A 21 4.44 6.45 -13.02
C ARG A 21 5.88 6.11 -13.36
N LEU A 22 6.75 5.99 -12.35
CA LEU A 22 8.16 5.70 -12.53
C LEU A 22 8.43 4.22 -12.80
N LEU A 23 7.75 3.33 -12.10
CA LEU A 23 8.05 1.89 -12.08
C LEU A 23 7.05 1.06 -12.89
N LEU A 24 5.77 1.44 -12.91
CA LEU A 24 4.69 0.66 -13.54
C LEU A 24 4.20 1.28 -14.86
N ASN A 25 4.74 2.44 -15.27
CA ASN A 25 4.27 3.22 -16.43
C ASN A 25 2.76 3.56 -16.40
N GLY A 26 2.11 3.48 -15.24
CA GLY A 26 0.69 3.75 -15.02
C GLY A 26 0.43 5.16 -14.46
N ASP A 27 -0.84 5.53 -14.26
CA ASP A 27 -1.16 6.79 -13.56
C ASP A 27 -1.34 6.60 -12.05
N MET A 28 -2.07 5.57 -11.63
CA MET A 28 -2.28 5.18 -10.23
C MET A 28 -2.24 3.66 -10.14
N PRO A 29 -1.73 3.10 -9.04
CA PRO A 29 -1.67 1.65 -8.87
C PRO A 29 -3.10 1.14 -8.70
N GLN A 30 -3.48 0.14 -9.49
CA GLN A 30 -4.81 -0.43 -9.44
C GLN A 30 -4.74 -1.94 -9.58
N TYR A 31 -4.30 -2.59 -8.52
CA TYR A 31 -4.33 -4.04 -8.44
C TYR A 31 -5.79 -4.52 -8.34
N THR A 32 -6.22 -5.38 -9.26
CA THR A 32 -7.59 -5.91 -9.28
C THR A 32 -7.60 -7.42 -9.37
N LEU A 33 -8.42 -8.04 -8.53
CA LEU A 33 -8.57 -9.48 -8.54
C LEU A 33 -9.34 -9.94 -9.79
N PRO A 34 -8.95 -11.05 -10.43
CA PRO A 34 -9.72 -11.67 -11.49
C PRO A 34 -11.14 -12.02 -11.01
N ALA A 35 -12.09 -12.05 -11.94
CA ALA A 35 -13.47 -12.42 -11.61
C ALA A 35 -13.62 -13.92 -11.23
N ALA A 36 -12.71 -14.77 -11.69
CA ALA A 36 -12.72 -16.20 -11.41
C ALA A 36 -11.61 -16.55 -10.42
N GLU A 37 -12.00 -17.13 -9.27
CA GLU A 37 -11.04 -17.60 -8.25
C GLU A 37 -10.11 -18.72 -8.76
N ALA A 38 -10.43 -19.36 -9.87
CA ALA A 38 -9.59 -20.38 -10.50
C ALA A 38 -8.36 -19.79 -11.23
N ASP A 39 -8.38 -18.49 -11.54
CA ASP A 39 -7.29 -17.79 -12.21
C ASP A 39 -6.41 -17.01 -11.22
N TYR A 40 -6.62 -17.19 -9.92
CA TYR A 40 -5.85 -16.48 -8.90
C TYR A 40 -4.40 -16.92 -8.92
N THR A 41 -3.54 -15.91 -9.03
CA THR A 41 -2.10 -16.02 -8.84
C THR A 41 -1.75 -15.97 -7.35
N GLU A 42 -0.48 -16.20 -7.01
CA GLU A 42 0.01 -16.06 -5.64
C GLU A 42 -0.16 -14.62 -5.13
N ALA A 43 0.07 -13.62 -5.99
CA ALA A 43 -0.19 -12.22 -5.69
C ALA A 43 -1.69 -11.97 -5.42
N ASP A 44 -2.61 -12.54 -6.19
CA ASP A 44 -4.06 -12.38 -5.95
C ASP A 44 -4.48 -12.93 -4.58
N HIS A 45 -3.94 -14.11 -4.23
CA HIS A 45 -4.18 -14.72 -2.93
C HIS A 45 -3.61 -13.86 -1.79
N LEU A 46 -2.41 -13.31 -1.98
CA LEU A 46 -1.78 -12.42 -1.02
C LEU A 46 -2.63 -11.15 -0.84
N PHE A 47 -3.04 -10.49 -1.93
CA PHE A 47 -3.85 -9.27 -1.89
C PHE A 47 -5.15 -9.50 -1.12
N LYS A 48 -5.88 -10.57 -1.46
CA LYS A 48 -7.12 -10.92 -0.76
C LYS A 48 -6.90 -11.17 0.74
N LYS A 49 -5.77 -11.79 1.10
CA LYS A 49 -5.41 -12.08 2.50
C LYS A 49 -5.10 -10.79 3.27
N VAL A 50 -4.27 -9.90 2.74
CA VAL A 50 -3.84 -8.68 3.44
C VAL A 50 -4.99 -7.67 3.57
N ILE A 51 -5.84 -7.55 2.55
CA ILE A 51 -7.04 -6.71 2.63
C ILE A 51 -8.01 -7.25 3.69
N GLY A 52 -8.22 -8.57 3.73
CA GLY A 52 -9.04 -9.20 4.76
C GLY A 52 -8.53 -8.94 6.18
N LEU A 53 -7.22 -9.08 6.40
CA LEU A 53 -6.59 -8.79 7.70
C LEU A 53 -6.75 -7.31 8.11
N ALA A 54 -6.57 -6.38 7.16
CA ALA A 54 -6.79 -4.95 7.41
C ALA A 54 -8.26 -4.64 7.77
N ASP A 55 -9.22 -5.26 7.09
CA ASP A 55 -10.65 -5.15 7.39
C ASP A 55 -11.03 -5.80 8.74
N GLU A 56 -10.30 -6.81 9.18
CA GLU A 56 -10.43 -7.42 10.52
C GLU A 56 -9.77 -6.57 11.62
N GLY A 57 -9.02 -5.53 11.24
CA GLY A 57 -8.32 -4.63 12.14
C GLY A 57 -6.93 -5.10 12.55
N ASP A 58 -6.40 -6.13 11.89
CA ASP A 58 -5.02 -6.62 12.05
C ASP A 58 -4.12 -6.03 10.95
N ILE A 59 -3.97 -4.71 10.96
CA ILE A 59 -3.24 -3.97 9.91
C ILE A 59 -1.75 -4.29 9.95
N ASN A 60 -1.17 -4.38 11.14
CA ASN A 60 0.21 -4.80 11.34
C ASN A 60 0.43 -6.24 10.85
N GLY A 61 -0.51 -7.15 11.12
CA GLY A 61 -0.47 -8.51 10.58
C GLY A 61 -0.56 -8.54 9.05
N ALA A 62 -1.43 -7.70 8.47
CA ALA A 62 -1.57 -7.55 7.03
C ALA A 62 -0.27 -7.08 6.36
N GLU A 63 0.37 -6.03 6.90
CA GLU A 63 1.63 -5.50 6.39
C GLU A 63 2.75 -6.54 6.49
N ASN A 64 2.86 -7.24 7.62
CA ASN A 64 3.86 -8.28 7.79
C ASN A 64 3.66 -9.42 6.76
N GLU A 65 2.42 -9.86 6.55
CA GLU A 65 2.10 -10.86 5.52
C GLU A 65 2.42 -10.36 4.11
N LEU A 66 2.13 -9.09 3.81
CA LEU A 66 2.51 -8.45 2.55
C LEU A 66 4.03 -8.53 2.34
N LEU A 67 4.80 -8.00 3.29
CA LEU A 67 6.27 -7.92 3.19
C LEU A 67 6.95 -9.30 3.20
N MET A 68 6.38 -10.29 3.87
CA MET A 68 6.95 -11.65 3.92
C MET A 68 6.73 -12.45 2.64
N ASN A 69 5.66 -12.16 1.89
CA ASN A 69 5.28 -12.95 0.71
C ASN A 69 5.42 -12.16 -0.61
N MET A 70 5.78 -10.87 -0.57
CA MET A 70 6.05 -10.10 -1.77
C MET A 70 7.38 -10.49 -2.41
N GLU A 71 7.44 -10.41 -3.74
CA GLU A 71 8.65 -10.65 -4.52
C GLU A 71 9.17 -9.31 -5.08
N ASP A 72 10.42 -8.96 -4.73
CA ASP A 72 11.02 -7.64 -5.04
C ASP A 72 11.35 -7.44 -6.55
N ASP A 73 11.34 -8.50 -7.36
CA ASP A 73 11.64 -8.44 -8.81
C ASP A 73 10.37 -8.46 -9.68
N ASP A 74 9.18 -8.55 -9.07
CA ASP A 74 7.92 -8.71 -9.79
C ASP A 74 7.00 -7.48 -9.66
N PRO A 75 6.78 -6.71 -10.75
CA PRO A 75 6.03 -5.46 -10.71
C PRO A 75 4.56 -5.65 -10.31
N ASP A 76 3.99 -6.85 -10.44
CA ASP A 76 2.63 -7.12 -9.99
C ASP A 76 2.54 -7.02 -8.45
N TYR A 77 3.58 -7.43 -7.72
CA TYR A 77 3.64 -7.30 -6.26
C TYR A 77 3.86 -5.85 -5.82
N LEU A 78 4.61 -5.06 -6.59
CA LEU A 78 4.73 -3.63 -6.35
C LEU A 78 3.37 -2.93 -6.48
N GLU A 79 2.63 -3.22 -7.56
CA GLU A 79 1.30 -2.63 -7.76
C GLU A 79 0.32 -3.05 -6.66
N LEU A 80 0.36 -4.32 -6.25
CA LEU A 80 -0.39 -4.86 -5.12
C LEU A 80 -0.09 -4.12 -3.83
N ALA A 81 1.19 -4.01 -3.46
CA ALA A 81 1.62 -3.37 -2.22
C ALA A 81 1.23 -1.88 -2.20
N LEU A 82 1.44 -1.15 -3.30
CA LEU A 82 0.98 0.24 -3.41
C LEU A 82 -0.55 0.35 -3.29
N THR A 83 -1.29 -0.56 -3.92
CA THR A 83 -2.75 -0.60 -3.82
C THR A 83 -3.20 -0.86 -2.38
N PHE A 84 -2.52 -1.74 -1.65
CA PHE A 84 -2.77 -2.01 -0.23
C PHE A 84 -2.53 -0.76 0.64
N TYR A 85 -1.41 -0.07 0.48
CA TYR A 85 -1.16 1.16 1.25
C TYR A 85 -2.15 2.27 0.90
N LEU A 86 -2.56 2.39 -0.36
CA LEU A 86 -3.62 3.32 -0.75
C LEU A 86 -4.99 2.94 -0.17
N TYR A 87 -5.27 1.65 -0.03
CA TYR A 87 -6.47 1.16 0.63
C TYR A 87 -6.47 1.58 2.11
N LEU A 88 -5.36 1.35 2.82
CA LEU A 88 -5.19 1.84 4.18
C LEU A 88 -5.31 3.37 4.23
N ASN A 89 -4.78 4.09 3.24
CA ASN A 89 -4.85 5.55 3.13
C ASN A 89 -6.27 6.11 2.89
N ASP A 90 -7.22 5.29 2.43
CA ASP A 90 -8.63 5.68 2.26
C ASP A 90 -9.46 5.36 3.51
N MET A 91 -8.99 4.42 4.34
CA MET A 91 -9.66 4.08 5.61
C MET A 91 -9.76 5.28 6.56
N ASP A 92 -10.72 5.22 7.48
CA ASP A 92 -10.91 6.27 8.48
C ASP A 92 -9.69 6.37 9.41
N GLY A 93 -9.21 7.60 9.65
CA GLY A 93 -8.03 7.81 10.51
C GLY A 93 -8.26 7.38 11.96
N ASP A 94 -9.49 7.48 12.47
CA ASP A 94 -9.83 7.01 13.82
C ASP A 94 -9.81 5.47 13.86
N TYR A 95 -10.19 4.79 12.77
CA TYR A 95 -10.07 3.33 12.66
C TYR A 95 -8.61 2.87 12.70
N LEU A 96 -7.73 3.53 11.94
CA LEU A 96 -6.30 3.23 11.98
C LEU A 96 -5.76 3.38 13.42
N ASP A 97 -6.06 4.50 14.08
CA ASP A 97 -5.61 4.80 15.45
C ASP A 97 -6.10 3.76 16.47
N ASP A 98 -7.39 3.38 16.42
CA ASP A 98 -7.98 2.34 17.29
C ASP A 98 -7.29 0.96 17.10
N HIS A 99 -6.79 0.70 15.89
CA HIS A 99 -6.08 -0.53 15.54
C HIS A 99 -4.55 -0.42 15.64
N GLY A 100 -4.04 0.67 16.22
CA GLY A 100 -2.61 0.87 16.47
C GLY A 100 -1.79 1.06 15.20
N TYR A 101 -2.39 1.71 14.20
CA TYR A 101 -1.76 2.08 12.95
C TYR A 101 -2.04 3.56 12.64
N SER A 102 -1.29 4.16 11.71
CA SER A 102 -1.38 5.59 11.44
C SER A 102 -1.11 5.92 9.98
N ARG A 103 -1.52 7.10 9.53
CA ARG A 103 -1.14 7.61 8.20
C ARG A 103 0.37 7.75 8.04
N GLU A 104 1.07 8.05 9.12
CA GLU A 104 2.54 8.15 9.10
C GLU A 104 3.16 6.79 8.78
N GLU A 105 2.62 5.70 9.31
CA GLU A 105 3.06 4.33 8.97
C GLU A 105 2.72 3.97 7.52
N VAL A 106 1.53 4.34 7.03
CA VAL A 106 1.22 4.18 5.59
C VAL A 106 2.25 4.91 4.72
N LEU A 107 2.58 6.15 5.08
CA LEU A 107 3.56 6.95 4.33
C LEU A 107 4.95 6.32 4.37
N ASP A 108 5.37 5.83 5.54
CA ASP A 108 6.66 5.17 5.72
C ASP A 108 6.74 3.88 4.89
N GLY A 109 5.70 3.06 4.91
CA GLY A 109 5.59 1.84 4.10
C GLY A 109 5.67 2.12 2.60
N VAL A 110 4.96 3.14 2.10
CA VAL A 110 5.04 3.55 0.68
C VAL A 110 6.43 4.05 0.30
N LYS A 111 7.10 4.81 1.18
CA LYS A 111 8.48 5.28 0.95
C LYS A 111 9.47 4.12 0.94
N SER A 112 9.39 3.24 1.93
CA SER A 112 10.25 2.06 2.04
C SER A 112 10.13 1.16 0.81
N LEU A 113 8.90 0.92 0.34
CA LEU A 113 8.63 0.17 -0.88
C LEU A 113 9.30 0.84 -2.10
N ALA A 114 9.19 2.14 -2.23
CA ALA A 114 9.82 2.85 -3.34
C ALA A 114 11.35 2.75 -3.31
N GLU A 115 11.95 2.85 -2.12
CA GLU A 115 13.39 2.75 -1.92
C GLU A 115 13.93 1.37 -2.26
N ASP A 116 13.22 0.31 -1.87
CA ASP A 116 13.59 -1.08 -2.19
C ASP A 116 13.67 -1.30 -3.71
N TRP A 117 12.74 -0.67 -4.44
CA TRP A 117 12.68 -0.67 -5.91
C TRP A 117 13.63 0.35 -6.57
N GLY A 118 14.52 0.97 -5.79
CA GLY A 118 15.57 1.88 -6.27
C GLY A 118 15.14 3.34 -6.46
N VAL A 119 13.93 3.72 -6.06
CA VAL A 119 13.46 5.10 -6.06
C VAL A 119 13.92 5.79 -4.78
N THR A 120 15.08 6.45 -4.88
CA THR A 120 15.68 7.17 -3.74
C THR A 120 15.33 8.67 -3.75
N GLY A 121 15.37 9.29 -2.57
CA GLY A 121 15.14 10.73 -2.41
C GLY A 121 13.68 11.13 -2.17
N LEU A 122 12.77 10.17 -2.00
CA LEU A 122 11.39 10.43 -1.54
C LEU A 122 11.34 10.80 -0.04
N GLU A 123 12.39 10.47 0.71
CA GLU A 123 12.56 10.81 2.13
C GLU A 123 12.47 12.33 2.39
N THR A 124 12.91 13.15 1.42
CA THR A 124 12.89 14.62 1.49
C THR A 124 11.51 15.23 1.20
N LEU A 125 10.57 14.42 0.71
CA LEU A 125 9.20 14.84 0.42
C LEU A 125 8.38 14.68 1.70
N VAL A 126 8.26 15.75 2.47
CA VAL A 126 7.28 15.91 3.56
C VAL A 126 6.95 17.39 3.77
#